data_AF-A0A8D0BND4-F1
#
_entry.id   AF-A0A8D0BND4-F1
#
_cell.length_a   1.000
_cell.length_b   1.000
_cell.length_c   1.000
_cell.angle_alpha   90.00
_cell.angle_beta   90.00
_cell.angle_gamma   90.00
#
_symmetry.space_group_name_H-M   'P 1'
#
loop_
_entity.id
_entity.type
_entity.pdbx_description
1 polymer ?
#
loop_
_entity_poly.entity_id
_entity_poly.type
_entity_poly.pdbx_seq_one_letter_code
_entity_poly.pdbx_strand_id
1 'polypeptide(L)'
;MDAETLPYALDLVAGSGVCLSPEKRAALRNSLQLVRRDYRFEQVRLWGRIQGIRGAYYIAEGLGPDRAGARSRLYSLNCVDWSLLPPPTEEMVATTSALKGRFQGDPSYEYEHTEKKEEIERPYEEETGPLIKEEIRLVATVDQIDKAVGIVPRGAYVKSPLGPVHENRTFEGLSLTEAKKLSSYFHFTEPVNLKNKTLLEKADLDPAIDFLDSLEHDIPKGSWSIQVERGGRVVVLRSLLWPGLTFYHVPNTKQHGYIYFGSGEKNLDLPFML
;
A
#
# COMPACT_ATOMS: atom_id res chain seq x y z
N MET A 1 5.28 -2.93 6.46
CA MET A 1 5.84 -3.48 7.72
C MET A 1 7.14 -2.79 8.08
N ASP A 2 7.39 -2.46 9.35
CA ASP A 2 8.65 -1.84 9.79
C ASP A 2 9.86 -2.79 9.63
N ALA A 3 11.00 -2.26 9.18
CA ALA A 3 12.23 -3.02 8.94
C ALA A 3 12.81 -3.68 10.21
N GLU A 4 12.66 -3.08 11.40
CA GLU A 4 13.17 -3.61 12.67
C GLU A 4 12.38 -4.82 13.15
N THR A 5 11.04 -4.79 12.97
CA THR A 5 10.13 -5.85 13.41
C THR A 5 9.74 -6.82 12.30
N LEU A 6 10.32 -6.65 11.10
CA LEU A 6 9.95 -7.37 9.89
C LEU A 6 9.90 -8.90 10.05
N PRO A 7 10.88 -9.60 10.66
CA PRO A 7 10.83 -11.05 10.78
C PRO A 7 9.60 -11.54 11.56
N TYR A 8 9.32 -10.87 12.68
CA TYR A 8 8.17 -11.18 13.52
C TYR A 8 6.84 -10.85 12.81
N ALA A 9 6.77 -9.69 12.15
CA ALA A 9 5.59 -9.26 11.40
C ALA A 9 5.26 -10.21 10.24
N LEU A 10 6.27 -10.70 9.52
CA LEU A 10 6.10 -11.71 8.46
C LEU A 10 5.57 -13.02 9.00
N ASP A 11 6.01 -13.44 10.18
CA ASP A 11 5.49 -14.65 10.80
C ASP A 11 4.02 -14.49 11.16
N LEU A 12 3.57 -13.32 11.63
CA LEU A 12 2.15 -13.07 11.92
C LEU A 12 1.24 -13.24 10.69
N VAL A 13 1.70 -12.86 9.51
CA VAL A 13 0.93 -12.94 8.25
C VAL A 13 1.19 -14.20 7.43
N ALA A 14 2.06 -15.11 7.88
CA ALA A 14 2.44 -16.31 7.12
C ALA A 14 1.23 -17.21 6.77
N GLY A 15 0.18 -17.20 7.60
CA GLY A 15 -1.07 -17.92 7.35
C GLY A 15 -1.80 -17.47 6.08
N SER A 16 -1.55 -16.25 5.61
CA SER A 16 -2.09 -15.69 4.37
C SER A 16 -1.35 -16.13 3.11
N GLY A 17 -0.37 -17.04 3.21
CA GLY A 17 0.50 -17.41 2.09
C GLY A 17 1.57 -16.36 1.76
N VAL A 18 1.72 -15.33 2.60
CA VAL A 18 2.78 -14.33 2.49
C VAL A 18 4.08 -14.94 3.01
N CYS A 19 4.85 -15.53 2.09
CA CYS A 19 6.11 -16.21 2.41
C CYS A 19 7.28 -15.65 1.61
N LEU A 20 8.41 -15.49 2.29
CA LEU A 20 9.71 -15.18 1.70
C LEU A 20 10.68 -16.31 2.02
N SER A 21 11.58 -16.62 1.09
CA SER A 21 12.66 -17.58 1.35
C SER A 21 13.53 -17.09 2.51
N PRO A 22 14.14 -17.99 3.30
CA PRO A 22 15.03 -17.62 4.39
C PRO A 22 16.17 -16.68 3.94
N GLU A 23 16.70 -16.92 2.74
CA GLU A 23 17.70 -16.07 2.09
C GLU A 23 17.20 -14.65 1.89
N LYS A 24 16.01 -14.47 1.29
CA LYS A 24 15.42 -13.14 1.07
C LYS A 24 15.07 -12.45 2.39
N ARG A 25 14.61 -13.19 3.40
CA ARG A 25 14.36 -12.65 4.75
C ARG A 25 15.65 -12.10 5.36
N ALA A 26 16.76 -12.83 5.23
CA ALA A 26 18.07 -12.40 5.73
C ALA A 26 18.60 -11.19 4.94
N ALA A 27 18.48 -11.21 3.61
CA ALA A 27 18.87 -10.10 2.74
C ALA A 27 18.12 -8.81 3.11
N LEU A 28 16.78 -8.85 3.17
CA LEU A 28 15.95 -7.70 3.53
C LEU A 28 16.27 -7.13 4.90
N ARG A 29 16.54 -7.99 5.89
CA ARG A 29 16.89 -7.54 7.25
C ARG A 29 18.14 -6.66 7.25
N ASN A 30 19.14 -7.00 6.44
CA ASN A 30 20.38 -6.25 6.37
C ASN A 30 20.24 -5.04 5.43
N SER A 31 19.68 -5.25 4.23
CA SER A 31 19.59 -4.23 3.19
C SER A 31 18.72 -3.05 3.62
N LEU A 32 17.59 -3.28 4.30
CA LEU A 32 16.69 -2.20 4.73
C LEU A 32 17.33 -1.31 5.81
N GLN A 33 18.20 -1.87 6.64
CA GLN A 33 18.97 -1.10 7.63
C GLN A 33 20.04 -0.24 6.95
N LEU A 34 20.68 -0.76 5.90
CA LEU A 34 21.60 0.01 5.06
C LEU A 34 20.86 1.14 4.34
N VAL A 35 19.70 0.87 3.72
CA VAL A 35 18.85 1.88 3.08
C VAL A 35 18.46 2.99 4.06
N ARG A 36 18.07 2.64 5.29
CA ARG A 36 17.75 3.63 6.33
C ARG A 36 18.94 4.56 6.60
N ARG A 37 20.14 4.00 6.74
CA ARG A 37 21.37 4.75 7.00
C ARG A 37 21.77 5.62 5.82
N ASP A 38 21.80 5.05 4.62
CA ASP A 38 22.37 5.67 3.42
C ASP A 38 21.50 6.84 2.93
N TYR A 39 20.18 6.70 3.00
CA TYR A 39 19.21 7.74 2.65
C TYR A 39 18.76 8.60 3.85
N ARG A 40 19.27 8.32 5.06
CA ARG A 40 18.95 9.04 6.31
C ARG A 40 17.46 9.12 6.64
N PHE A 41 16.72 8.03 6.37
CA PHE A 41 15.31 7.94 6.74
C PHE A 41 15.15 7.74 8.26
N GLU A 42 14.11 8.34 8.82
CA GLU A 42 13.79 8.11 10.24
C GLU A 42 13.27 6.70 10.45
N GLN A 43 12.45 6.21 9.52
CA GLN A 43 11.88 4.87 9.53
C GLN A 43 11.89 4.30 8.10
N VAL A 44 12.17 3.00 7.98
CA VAL A 44 12.06 2.27 6.72
C VAL A 44 11.06 1.14 6.89
N ARG A 45 10.16 1.00 5.92
CA ARG A 45 9.15 -0.05 5.89
C ARG A 45 9.30 -0.88 4.61
N LEU A 46 9.16 -2.19 4.73
CA LEU A 46 8.89 -3.03 3.57
C LEU A 46 7.41 -2.86 3.21
N TRP A 47 7.13 -2.29 2.04
CA TRP A 47 5.78 -2.14 1.52
C TRP A 47 5.24 -3.50 1.03
N GLY A 48 6.07 -4.25 0.32
CA GLY A 48 5.70 -5.55 -0.20
C GLY A 48 6.44 -5.95 -1.46
N ARG A 49 5.76 -6.75 -2.29
CA ARG A 49 6.26 -7.34 -3.52
C ARG A 49 5.19 -7.30 -4.62
N ILE A 50 5.57 -6.82 -5.80
CA ILE A 50 4.80 -6.98 -7.04
C ILE A 50 5.42 -8.10 -7.86
N GLN A 51 4.62 -9.12 -8.17
CA GLN A 51 5.04 -10.29 -8.93
C GLN A 51 4.94 -10.02 -10.43
N GLY A 52 6.09 -9.98 -11.11
CA GLY A 52 6.17 -10.02 -12.57
C GLY A 52 6.39 -11.42 -13.11
N ILE A 53 6.47 -11.53 -14.44
CA ILE A 53 6.66 -12.79 -15.17
C ILE A 53 8.07 -13.33 -14.99
N ARG A 54 9.10 -12.50 -15.20
CA ARG A 54 10.52 -12.88 -15.10
C ARG A 54 11.09 -12.74 -13.69
N GLY A 55 10.53 -11.83 -12.90
CA GLY A 55 11.04 -11.47 -11.60
C GLY A 55 10.02 -10.69 -10.79
N ALA A 56 10.29 -10.51 -9.50
CA ALA A 56 9.42 -9.77 -8.62
C ALA A 56 10.11 -8.48 -8.14
N TYR A 57 9.35 -7.39 -8.07
CA TYR A 57 9.79 -6.13 -7.51
C TYR A 57 9.51 -6.12 -6.02
N TYR A 58 10.53 -5.88 -5.22
CA TYR A 58 10.42 -5.63 -3.78
C TYR A 58 10.43 -4.14 -3.54
N ILE A 59 9.44 -3.62 -2.84
CA ILE A 59 9.28 -2.18 -2.62
C ILE A 59 9.53 -1.86 -1.15
N ALA A 60 10.38 -0.86 -0.91
CA ALA A 60 10.63 -0.27 0.39
C ALA A 60 10.19 1.20 0.39
N GLU A 61 9.75 1.66 1.55
CA GLU A 61 9.35 3.03 1.80
C GLU A 61 10.23 3.63 2.89
N GLY A 62 10.87 4.75 2.57
CA GLY A 62 11.53 5.63 3.50
C GLY A 62 10.57 6.72 3.98
N LEU A 63 10.45 6.86 5.29
CA LEU A 63 9.58 7.83 5.96
C LEU A 63 10.41 8.88 6.71
N GLY A 64 9.94 10.12 6.63
CA GLY A 64 10.43 11.25 7.41
C GLY A 64 9.71 11.40 8.75
N PRO A 65 9.86 12.59 9.38
CA PRO A 65 9.25 12.89 10.68
C PRO A 65 7.73 13.03 10.62
N ASP A 66 7.20 13.51 9.50
CA ASP A 66 5.77 13.47 9.21
C ASP A 66 5.40 12.11 8.64
N ARG A 67 4.62 11.34 9.41
CA ARG A 67 4.22 9.97 9.04
C ARG A 67 3.24 9.96 7.88
N ALA A 68 2.45 11.01 7.68
CA ALA A 68 1.54 11.16 6.55
C ALA A 68 2.15 11.97 5.38
N GLY A 69 3.39 12.43 5.51
CA GLY A 69 4.08 13.21 4.49
C GLY A 69 4.52 12.39 3.26
N ALA A 70 5.21 13.07 2.34
CA ALA A 70 5.74 12.44 1.13
C ALA A 70 6.72 11.30 1.49
N ARG A 71 6.54 10.15 0.83
CA ARG A 71 7.35 8.95 1.06
C ARG A 71 8.34 8.77 -0.08
N SER A 72 9.58 8.41 0.26
CA SER A 72 10.56 8.01 -0.75
C SER A 72 10.44 6.51 -0.98
N ARG A 73 10.15 6.10 -2.21
CA ARG A 73 9.99 4.68 -2.55
C ARG A 73 11.24 4.17 -3.25
N LEU A 74 11.65 2.96 -2.89
CA LEU A 74 12.76 2.26 -3.52
C LEU A 74 12.28 0.89 -4.01
N TYR A 75 12.83 0.42 -5.12
CA TYR A 75 12.60 -0.94 -5.59
C TYR A 75 13.90 -1.75 -5.57
N SER A 76 13.75 -3.07 -5.47
CA SER A 76 14.83 -4.03 -5.58
C SER A 76 14.34 -5.30 -6.28
N LEU A 77 15.19 -5.91 -7.11
CA LEU A 77 14.90 -7.21 -7.74
C LEU A 77 15.48 -8.40 -6.95
N ASN A 78 16.52 -8.15 -6.15
CA ASN A 78 17.28 -9.17 -5.43
C ASN A 78 17.22 -9.02 -3.90
N CYS A 79 16.51 -8.02 -3.38
CA CYS A 79 16.43 -7.67 -1.96
C CYS A 79 17.76 -7.19 -1.33
N VAL A 80 18.75 -6.80 -2.15
CA VAL A 80 20.06 -6.34 -1.70
C VAL A 80 20.34 -4.94 -2.26
N ASP A 81 20.22 -4.79 -3.58
CA ASP A 81 20.46 -3.53 -4.27
C ASP A 81 19.14 -2.78 -4.43
N TRP A 82 19.12 -1.52 -3.99
CA TRP A 82 17.91 -0.69 -3.97
C TRP A 82 18.08 0.53 -4.86
N SER A 83 17.12 0.74 -5.75
CA SER A 83 17.05 1.87 -6.67
C SER A 83 15.90 2.78 -6.27
N LEU A 84 16.11 4.10 -6.29
CA LEU A 84 15.09 5.08 -5.96
C LEU A 84 14.06 5.18 -7.10
N LEU A 85 12.77 5.14 -6.74
CA LEU A 85 11.68 5.41 -7.67
C LEU A 85 11.39 6.92 -7.71
N PRO A 86 11.05 7.48 -8.88
CA PRO A 86 10.57 8.85 -8.96
C PRO A 86 9.25 9.00 -8.18
N PRO A 87 8.95 10.21 -7.66
CA PRO A 87 7.67 10.45 -7.01
C PRO A 87 6.52 10.29 -8.02
N PRO A 88 5.37 9.75 -7.59
CA PRO A 88 4.22 9.57 -8.47
C PRO A 88 3.65 10.93 -8.90
N THR A 89 3.45 11.10 -10.21
CA THR A 89 2.73 12.26 -10.77
C THR A 89 1.39 11.80 -11.36
N GLU A 90 0.42 12.72 -11.43
CA GLU A 90 -0.89 12.43 -12.00
C GLU A 90 -0.80 12.01 -13.48
N GLU A 91 0.17 12.57 -14.21
CA GLU A 91 0.46 12.19 -15.60
C GLU A 91 0.87 10.72 -15.71
N MET A 92 1.76 10.24 -14.84
CA MET A 92 2.16 8.82 -14.83
C MET A 92 0.97 7.90 -14.59
N VAL A 93 0.06 8.29 -13.70
CA VAL A 93 -1.16 7.51 -13.40
C VAL A 93 -2.10 7.51 -14.60
N ALA A 94 -2.31 8.66 -15.25
CA ALA A 94 -3.18 8.77 -16.42
C ALA A 94 -2.66 7.91 -17.58
N THR A 95 -1.37 8.05 -17.91
CA THR A 95 -0.73 7.33 -19.02
C THR A 95 -0.70 5.81 -18.78
N THR A 96 -0.50 5.36 -17.55
CA THR A 96 -0.43 3.92 -17.23
C THR A 96 -1.79 3.26 -16.99
N SER A 97 -2.86 4.03 -16.85
CA SER A 97 -4.22 3.52 -16.56
C SER A 97 -4.77 2.57 -17.63
N ALA A 98 -4.33 2.73 -18.89
CA ALA A 98 -4.72 1.86 -20.00
C ALA A 98 -3.97 0.52 -20.01
N LEU A 99 -2.81 0.43 -19.34
CA LEU A 99 -1.97 -0.76 -19.33
C LEU A 99 -2.57 -1.85 -18.43
N LYS A 100 -2.86 -3.00 -19.03
CA LYS A 100 -3.41 -4.18 -18.33
C LYS A 100 -2.44 -5.36 -18.39
N GLY A 101 -2.64 -6.32 -17.49
CA GLY A 101 -1.88 -7.56 -17.43
C GLY A 101 -0.69 -7.50 -16.46
N ARG A 102 0.11 -8.56 -16.45
CA ARG A 102 1.22 -8.71 -15.50
C ARG A 102 2.41 -7.82 -15.86
N PHE A 103 3.21 -7.50 -14.85
CA PHE A 103 4.54 -6.91 -15.04
C PHE A 103 5.49 -7.91 -15.70
N GLN A 104 6.43 -7.46 -16.51
CA GLN A 104 7.47 -8.31 -17.09
C GLN A 104 8.53 -8.67 -16.06
N GLY A 105 8.83 -7.77 -15.11
CA GLY A 105 9.92 -7.93 -14.15
C GLY A 105 11.24 -7.33 -14.63
N ASP A 106 11.18 -6.38 -15.57
CA ASP A 106 12.32 -5.59 -16.03
C ASP A 106 11.94 -4.09 -16.04
N PRO A 107 12.58 -3.23 -15.21
CA PRO A 107 12.26 -1.80 -15.14
C PRO A 107 12.41 -1.08 -16.49
N SER A 108 13.30 -1.58 -17.35
CA SER A 108 13.60 -0.98 -18.66
C SER A 108 12.68 -1.47 -19.77
N TYR A 109 11.75 -2.39 -19.47
CA TYR A 109 10.76 -2.84 -20.45
C TYR A 109 9.84 -1.69 -20.83
N GLU A 110 9.53 -1.56 -22.12
CA GLU A 110 8.68 -0.52 -22.67
C GLU A 110 7.39 -1.10 -23.22
N TYR A 111 6.26 -0.55 -22.79
CA TYR A 111 4.94 -0.89 -23.30
C TYR A 111 4.57 0.04 -24.46
N GLU A 112 4.07 -0.54 -25.54
CA GLU A 112 3.45 0.21 -26.63
C GLU A 112 2.06 0.69 -26.18
N HIS A 113 1.89 2.00 -26.05
CA HIS A 113 0.60 2.60 -25.75
C HIS A 113 -0.23 2.72 -27.03
N THR A 114 -0.97 1.67 -27.39
CA THR A 114 -1.95 1.77 -28.48
C THR A 114 -3.17 2.56 -28.01
N GLU A 115 -3.17 3.87 -28.25
CA GLU A 115 -4.43 4.61 -28.28
C GLU A 115 -5.21 4.13 -29.50
N LYS A 116 -6.29 3.39 -29.27
CA LYS A 116 -7.28 3.16 -30.32
C LYS A 116 -7.96 4.51 -30.60
N LYS A 117 -7.37 5.32 -31.47
CA LYS A 117 -8.08 6.43 -32.11
C LYS A 117 -9.23 5.80 -32.90
N GLU A 118 -10.46 6.15 -32.54
CA GLU A 118 -11.65 5.78 -33.31
C GLU A 118 -11.48 6.22 -34.78
N GLU A 119 -11.91 5.36 -35.68
CA GLU A 119 -11.64 5.36 -37.12
C GLU A 119 -11.76 6.73 -37.79
N ILE A 120 -10.62 7.24 -38.29
CA ILE A 120 -10.58 8.05 -39.51
C ILE A 120 -9.49 7.42 -40.38
N GLU A 121 -9.89 6.80 -41.49
CA GLU A 121 -9.02 6.24 -42.51
C GLU A 121 -7.94 7.25 -42.92
N ARG A 122 -6.69 7.00 -42.51
CA ARG A 122 -5.50 7.47 -43.21
C ARG A 122 -4.53 6.30 -43.32
N PRO A 123 -4.23 5.83 -44.54
CA PRO A 123 -3.23 4.81 -44.74
C PRO A 123 -1.84 5.48 -44.62
N TYR A 124 -0.93 4.84 -43.90
CA TYR A 124 0.48 5.21 -43.73
C TYR A 124 0.78 6.39 -42.78
N GLU A 125 0.67 6.13 -41.48
CA GLU A 125 1.61 6.62 -40.46
C GLU A 125 1.47 5.65 -39.28
N GLU A 126 2.43 4.74 -39.09
CA GLU A 126 2.60 4.06 -37.80
C GLU A 126 3.00 5.13 -36.79
N GLU A 127 2.02 5.84 -36.22
CA GLU A 127 2.24 6.62 -35.00
C GLU A 127 2.63 5.62 -33.92
N THR A 128 3.94 5.39 -33.76
CA THR A 128 4.50 4.66 -32.62
C THR A 128 3.96 5.34 -31.37
N GLY A 129 2.99 4.71 -30.72
CA GLY A 129 2.39 5.23 -29.50
C GLY A 129 3.47 5.51 -28.45
N PRO A 130 3.25 6.44 -27.51
CA PRO A 130 4.25 6.78 -26.52
C PRO A 130 4.69 5.52 -25.76
N LEU A 131 6.00 5.26 -25.76
CA LEU A 131 6.58 4.11 -25.06
C LEU A 131 6.57 4.39 -23.56
N ILE A 132 5.85 3.55 -22.81
CA ILE A 132 5.74 3.69 -21.35
C ILE A 132 6.69 2.69 -20.69
N LYS A 133 7.68 3.18 -19.96
CA LYS A 133 8.57 2.31 -19.18
C LYS A 133 7.83 1.61 -18.05
N GLU A 134 8.19 0.35 -17.81
CA GLU A 134 7.64 -0.46 -16.72
C GLU A 134 7.89 0.16 -15.36
N GLU A 135 9.03 0.83 -15.17
CA GLU A 135 9.33 1.60 -13.95
C GLU A 135 8.25 2.66 -13.65
N ILE A 136 7.76 3.38 -14.67
CA ILE A 136 6.70 4.39 -14.51
C ILE A 136 5.37 3.73 -14.14
N ARG A 137 5.06 2.60 -14.79
CA ARG A 137 3.89 1.78 -14.45
C ARG A 137 3.95 1.27 -13.01
N LEU A 138 5.13 0.87 -12.54
CA LEU A 138 5.35 0.40 -11.18
C LEU A 138 5.06 1.52 -10.17
N VAL A 139 5.56 2.72 -10.40
CA VAL A 139 5.31 3.90 -9.55
C VAL A 139 3.81 4.19 -9.43
N ALA A 140 3.11 4.27 -10.57
CA ALA A 140 1.67 4.55 -10.61
C ALA A 140 0.85 3.45 -9.92
N THR A 141 1.22 2.18 -10.12
CA THR A 141 0.52 1.04 -9.52
C THR A 141 0.69 1.01 -8.01
N VAL A 142 1.92 1.19 -7.50
CA VAL A 142 2.18 1.27 -6.06
C VAL A 142 1.42 2.44 -5.43
N ASP A 143 1.37 3.59 -6.10
CA ASP A 143 0.62 4.75 -5.64
C ASP A 143 -0.89 4.50 -5.56
N GLN A 144 -1.45 3.86 -6.58
CA GLN A 144 -2.87 3.52 -6.63
C GLN A 144 -3.26 2.51 -5.54
N ILE A 145 -2.40 1.51 -5.30
CA ILE A 145 -2.58 0.53 -4.23
C ILE A 145 -2.54 1.28 -2.89
N ASP A 146 -1.52 2.08 -2.62
CA ASP A 146 -1.39 2.82 -1.36
C ASP A 146 -2.60 3.67 -1.02
N LYS A 147 -3.12 4.42 -2.00
CA LYS A 147 -4.33 5.23 -1.83
C LYS A 147 -5.57 4.40 -1.47
N ALA A 148 -5.60 3.12 -1.85
CA ALA A 148 -6.74 2.23 -1.64
C ALA A 148 -6.56 1.26 -0.45
N VAL A 149 -5.34 1.01 0.01
CA VAL A 149 -5.06 -0.07 0.98
C VAL A 149 -4.05 0.26 2.06
N GLY A 150 -3.45 1.45 2.04
CA GLY A 150 -2.64 1.90 3.18
C GLY A 150 -3.55 2.01 4.40
N ILE A 151 -3.49 1.07 5.34
CA ILE A 151 -4.42 1.00 6.49
C ILE A 151 -3.69 1.20 7.81
N VAL A 152 -4.37 1.88 8.73
CA VAL A 152 -3.96 2.02 10.13
C VAL A 152 -5.15 1.80 11.08
N PRO A 153 -4.91 1.31 12.31
CA PRO A 153 -5.93 1.32 13.37
C PRO A 153 -6.32 2.74 13.78
N ARG A 154 -7.58 2.95 14.17
CA ARG A 154 -8.06 4.22 14.75
C ARG A 154 -7.19 4.62 15.95
N GLY A 155 -6.74 5.88 15.95
CA GLY A 155 -5.95 6.43 17.05
C GLY A 155 -4.50 5.97 17.11
N ALA A 156 -4.01 5.14 16.17
CA ALA A 156 -2.59 4.81 16.07
C ALA A 156 -1.72 6.02 15.69
N TYR A 157 -2.30 6.99 15.00
CA TYR A 157 -1.68 8.25 14.61
C TYR A 157 -2.54 9.43 15.07
N VAL A 158 -1.88 10.56 15.31
CA VAL A 158 -2.53 11.83 15.68
C VAL A 158 -2.02 12.93 14.76
N LYS A 159 -2.95 13.75 14.28
CA LYS A 159 -2.66 14.95 13.50
C LYS A 159 -2.44 16.13 14.44
N SER A 160 -1.28 16.76 14.34
CA SER A 160 -0.96 18.00 15.06
C SER A 160 -1.82 19.15 14.53
N PRO A 161 -2.19 20.15 15.35
CA PRO A 161 -2.85 21.38 14.88
C PRO A 161 -2.07 22.11 13.78
N LEU A 162 -0.75 21.90 13.72
CA LEU A 162 0.13 22.50 12.71
C LEU A 162 0.12 21.73 11.37
N GLY A 163 -0.54 20.57 11.29
CA GLY A 163 -0.63 19.75 10.08
C GLY A 163 0.07 18.38 10.15
N PRO A 164 1.34 18.27 10.62
CA PRO A 164 2.08 17.01 10.63
C PRO A 164 1.40 15.91 11.42
N VAL A 165 1.57 14.67 10.94
CA VAL A 165 1.02 13.47 11.59
C VAL A 165 2.13 12.70 12.28
N HIS A 166 1.88 12.32 13.53
CA HIS A 166 2.82 11.56 14.36
C HIS A 166 2.17 10.29 14.91
N GLU A 167 3.00 9.34 15.29
CA GLU A 167 2.52 8.16 16.03
C GLU A 167 1.96 8.58 17.39
N ASN A 168 0.79 8.05 17.71
CA ASN A 168 0.16 8.34 18.98
C ASN A 168 0.82 7.52 20.11
N ARG A 169 1.54 8.21 21.00
CA ARG A 169 2.24 7.55 22.11
C ARG A 169 1.29 6.91 23.12
N THR A 170 0.05 7.40 23.24
CA THR A 170 -0.96 6.89 24.18
C THR A 170 -1.80 5.76 23.58
N PHE A 171 -1.62 5.42 22.31
CA PHE A 171 -2.34 4.31 21.70
C PHE A 171 -1.85 2.98 22.28
N GLU A 172 -2.72 2.24 22.97
CA GLU A 172 -2.35 0.94 23.55
C GLU A 172 -2.73 -0.23 22.63
N GLY A 173 -3.40 0.04 21.51
CA GLY A 173 -3.95 -0.98 20.62
C GLY A 173 -5.47 -1.07 20.73
N LEU A 174 -6.10 -1.51 19.63
CA LEU A 174 -7.52 -1.85 19.66
C LEU A 174 -7.76 -3.09 20.54
N SER A 175 -8.84 -3.08 21.30
CA SER A 175 -9.33 -4.29 21.97
C SER A 175 -9.75 -5.35 20.95
N LEU A 176 -9.87 -6.61 21.36
CA LEU A 176 -10.32 -7.69 20.47
C LEU A 176 -11.74 -7.43 19.89
N THR A 177 -12.60 -6.76 20.66
CA THR A 177 -13.97 -6.42 20.22
C THR A 177 -13.98 -5.32 19.17
N GLU A 178 -13.11 -4.32 19.31
CA GLU A 178 -12.94 -3.23 18.33
C GLU A 178 -12.22 -3.72 17.09
N ALA A 179 -11.15 -4.49 17.25
CA ALA A 179 -10.37 -5.03 16.14
C ALA A 179 -11.18 -5.91 15.17
N LYS A 180 -12.33 -6.44 15.59
CA LYS A 180 -13.24 -7.18 14.70
C LYS A 180 -14.10 -6.29 13.80
N LYS A 181 -14.07 -4.97 13.97
CA LYS A 181 -14.93 -4.01 13.27
C LYS A 181 -14.13 -3.25 12.22
N LEU A 182 -14.65 -3.16 10.99
CA LEU A 182 -14.04 -2.34 9.93
C LEU A 182 -13.97 -0.86 10.30
N SER A 183 -14.91 -0.37 11.10
CA SER A 183 -14.94 1.01 11.58
C SER A 183 -13.78 1.39 12.52
N SER A 184 -12.99 0.41 12.97
CA SER A 184 -11.77 0.65 13.74
C SER A 184 -10.51 0.77 12.88
N TYR A 185 -10.64 0.72 11.56
CA TYR A 185 -9.53 0.80 10.60
C TYR A 185 -9.79 1.91 9.58
N PHE A 186 -8.71 2.60 9.21
CA PHE A 186 -8.77 3.82 8.42
C PHE A 186 -7.72 3.82 7.32
N HIS A 187 -8.04 4.42 6.18
CA HIS A 187 -7.10 4.66 5.09
C HIS A 187 -6.10 5.75 5.49
N PHE A 188 -4.81 5.44 5.41
CA PHE A 188 -3.69 6.31 5.74
C PHE A 188 -3.23 7.10 4.50
N THR A 189 -4.17 7.83 3.94
CA THR A 189 -4.03 8.73 2.79
C THR A 189 -4.86 9.99 3.04
N GLU A 190 -4.76 10.99 2.17
CA GLU A 190 -5.60 12.18 2.27
C GLU A 190 -7.09 11.80 2.16
N PRO A 191 -7.93 12.23 3.12
CA PRO A 191 -9.32 11.79 3.14
C PRO A 191 -10.15 12.48 2.06
N VAL A 192 -11.01 11.69 1.42
CA VAL A 192 -11.96 12.12 0.39
C VAL A 192 -13.35 12.26 0.99
N ASN A 193 -13.79 11.29 1.80
CA ASN A 193 -15.15 11.24 2.31
C ASN A 193 -15.38 12.19 3.50
N LEU A 194 -14.39 12.38 4.38
CA LEU A 194 -14.48 13.37 5.47
C LEU A 194 -14.75 14.79 4.98
N LYS A 195 -14.25 15.17 3.80
CA LYS A 195 -14.50 16.49 3.20
C LYS A 195 -16.00 16.69 2.94
N ASN A 196 -16.69 15.62 2.56
CA ASN A 196 -18.11 15.62 2.20
C ASN A 196 -19.08 15.47 3.39
N LYS A 197 -18.58 15.21 4.61
CA LYS A 197 -19.44 15.08 5.80
C LYS A 197 -20.09 16.42 6.20
N THR A 198 -21.30 16.33 6.72
CA THR A 198 -22.08 17.45 7.25
C THR A 198 -21.47 18.03 8.52
N LEU A 199 -21.84 19.26 8.90
CA LEU A 199 -21.37 19.87 10.14
C LEU A 199 -21.80 19.10 11.39
N LEU A 200 -22.98 18.50 11.37
CA LEU A 200 -23.49 17.69 12.48
C LEU A 200 -22.64 16.44 12.67
N GLU A 201 -22.34 15.71 11.59
CA GLU A 201 -21.48 14.52 11.65
C GLU A 201 -20.05 14.85 12.06
N LYS A 202 -19.56 16.05 11.73
CA LYS A 202 -18.22 16.52 12.13
C LYS A 202 -18.15 16.92 13.60
N ALA A 203 -19.27 17.26 14.24
CA ALA A 203 -19.29 17.67 15.65
C ALA A 203 -18.91 16.53 16.61
N ASP A 204 -19.17 15.28 16.20
CA ASP A 204 -18.86 14.07 16.99
C ASP A 204 -17.44 13.53 16.74
N LEU A 205 -16.67 14.10 15.81
CA LEU A 205 -15.32 13.65 15.46
C LEU A 205 -14.26 14.40 16.24
N ASP A 206 -13.20 13.71 16.67
CA ASP A 206 -12.00 14.36 17.18
C ASP A 206 -11.06 14.71 16.01
N PRO A 207 -10.80 15.98 15.68
CA PRO A 207 -9.96 16.36 14.54
C PRO A 207 -8.51 15.85 14.62
N ALA A 208 -8.02 15.53 15.82
CA ALA A 208 -6.68 15.01 16.03
C ALA A 208 -6.59 13.51 15.73
N ILE A 209 -7.67 12.75 15.93
CA ILE A 209 -7.70 11.28 15.80
C ILE A 209 -8.48 10.82 14.56
N ASP A 210 -9.62 11.44 14.30
CA ASP A 210 -10.59 11.09 13.25
C ASP A 210 -10.38 11.96 11.99
N PHE A 211 -9.14 12.08 11.56
CA PHE A 211 -8.74 12.86 10.37
C PHE A 211 -8.63 12.03 9.09
N LEU A 212 -8.99 10.74 9.14
CA LEU A 212 -8.89 9.78 8.03
C LEU A 212 -10.25 9.15 7.68
N ASP A 213 -10.35 8.53 6.51
CA ASP A 213 -11.56 7.83 6.08
C ASP A 213 -11.60 6.38 6.59
N SER A 214 -12.77 5.95 7.11
CA SER A 214 -13.02 4.61 7.65
C SER A 214 -13.23 3.56 6.55
N LEU A 215 -12.70 2.35 6.74
CA LEU A 215 -12.91 1.22 5.82
C LEU A 215 -14.37 0.74 5.77
N GLU A 216 -15.19 1.08 6.76
CA GLU A 216 -16.61 0.69 6.80
C GLU A 216 -17.40 1.25 5.61
N HIS A 217 -16.95 2.37 5.05
CA HIS A 217 -17.63 3.06 3.96
C HIS A 217 -17.03 2.75 2.58
N ASP A 218 -16.13 1.76 2.48
CA ASP A 218 -15.53 1.36 1.22
C ASP A 218 -16.55 0.76 0.26
N ILE A 219 -16.35 1.05 -1.03
CA ILE A 219 -17.20 0.58 -2.12
C ILE A 219 -16.34 -0.33 -3.04
N PRO A 220 -16.80 -1.54 -3.38
CA PRO A 220 -18.06 -2.16 -2.96
C PRO A 220 -18.08 -2.57 -1.48
N LYS A 221 -19.27 -2.62 -0.86
CA LYS A 221 -19.44 -3.20 0.48
C LYS A 221 -18.99 -4.66 0.45
N GLY A 222 -18.18 -5.08 1.42
CA GLY A 222 -17.56 -6.42 1.40
C GLY A 222 -16.18 -6.46 0.73
N SER A 223 -15.58 -5.31 0.41
CA SER A 223 -14.20 -5.23 -0.11
C SER A 223 -13.11 -5.73 0.84
N TRP A 224 -13.47 -6.00 2.10
CA TRP A 224 -12.56 -6.41 3.15
C TRP A 224 -13.04 -7.67 3.83
N SER A 225 -12.10 -8.58 4.09
CA SER A 225 -12.32 -9.69 5.02
C SER A 225 -11.56 -9.43 6.31
N ILE A 226 -12.20 -9.68 7.45
CA ILE A 226 -11.57 -9.65 8.78
C ILE A 226 -11.57 -11.07 9.32
N GLN A 227 -10.40 -11.55 9.76
CA GLN A 227 -10.25 -12.85 10.37
C GLN A 227 -9.47 -12.75 11.68
N VAL A 228 -9.87 -13.54 12.66
CA VAL A 228 -9.14 -13.68 13.92
C VAL A 228 -8.39 -14.99 13.90
N GLU A 229 -7.06 -14.91 13.95
CA GLU A 229 -6.19 -16.07 13.85
C GLU A 229 -5.45 -16.32 15.18
N ARG A 230 -4.78 -17.48 15.27
CA ARG A 230 -3.93 -17.85 16.42
C ARG A 230 -4.64 -17.77 17.78
N GLY A 231 -5.90 -18.19 17.82
CA GLY A 231 -6.70 -18.20 19.05
C GLY A 231 -7.01 -16.80 19.60
N GLY A 232 -7.12 -15.77 18.75
CA GLY A 232 -7.43 -14.42 19.20
C GLY A 232 -6.23 -13.48 19.32
N ARG A 233 -5.01 -13.98 19.07
CA ARG A 233 -3.78 -13.20 19.25
C ARG A 233 -3.51 -12.21 18.12
N VAL A 234 -4.05 -12.45 16.93
CA VAL A 234 -3.85 -11.57 15.79
C VAL A 234 -5.15 -11.44 15.01
N VAL A 235 -5.45 -10.21 14.61
CA VAL A 235 -6.51 -9.92 13.66
C VAL A 235 -5.86 -9.60 12.32
N VAL A 236 -6.34 -10.27 11.27
CA VAL A 236 -5.84 -10.14 9.91
C VAL A 236 -6.94 -9.58 9.03
N LEU A 237 -6.62 -8.51 8.32
CA LEU A 237 -7.48 -7.90 7.31
C LEU A 237 -6.91 -8.19 5.93
N ARG A 238 -7.76 -8.56 4.97
CA ARG A 238 -7.36 -8.76 3.57
C ARG A 238 -8.26 -7.96 2.65
N SER A 239 -7.65 -7.29 1.67
CA SER A 239 -8.38 -6.62 0.61
C SER A 239 -8.81 -7.64 -0.44
N LEU A 240 -10.11 -7.64 -0.77
CA LEU A 240 -10.67 -8.41 -1.88
C LEU A 240 -10.64 -7.61 -3.19
N LEU A 241 -10.54 -6.28 -3.09
CA LEU A 241 -10.42 -5.38 -4.23
C LEU A 241 -8.97 -5.31 -4.75
N TRP A 242 -8.00 -5.43 -3.85
CA TRP A 242 -6.58 -5.54 -4.17
C TRP A 242 -6.01 -6.85 -3.62
N PRO A 243 -6.21 -7.96 -4.35
CA PRO A 243 -5.70 -9.25 -3.94
C PRO A 243 -4.18 -9.20 -3.73
N GLY A 244 -3.75 -9.70 -2.57
CA GLY A 244 -2.35 -9.68 -2.14
C GLY A 244 -2.08 -8.79 -0.94
N LEU A 245 -2.95 -7.83 -0.63
CA LEU A 245 -2.81 -7.08 0.61
C LEU A 245 -3.20 -7.93 1.82
N THR A 246 -2.28 -8.02 2.77
CA THR A 246 -2.55 -8.52 4.13
C THR A 246 -2.13 -7.48 5.16
N PHE A 247 -3.07 -7.03 5.98
CA PHE A 247 -2.85 -6.21 7.16
C PHE A 247 -2.98 -7.08 8.43
N TYR A 248 -2.18 -6.82 9.44
CA TYR A 248 -2.29 -7.43 10.75
C TYR A 248 -2.35 -6.38 11.86
N HIS A 249 -3.03 -6.74 12.96
CA HIS A 249 -3.01 -6.04 14.23
C HIS A 249 -2.98 -7.05 15.37
N VAL A 250 -2.13 -6.81 16.37
CA VAL A 250 -2.10 -7.60 17.61
C VAL A 250 -2.92 -6.85 18.67
N PRO A 251 -4.10 -7.35 19.07
CA PRO A 251 -4.99 -6.65 19.99
C PRO A 251 -4.32 -6.26 21.31
N ASN A 252 -4.72 -5.11 21.87
CA ASN A 252 -4.14 -4.51 23.08
C ASN A 252 -2.61 -4.29 22.99
N THR A 253 -2.09 -4.12 21.78
CA THR A 253 -0.71 -3.67 21.56
C THR A 253 -0.66 -2.62 20.44
N LYS A 254 0.45 -1.88 20.37
CA LYS A 254 0.75 -0.97 19.25
C LYS A 254 1.09 -1.68 17.93
N GLN A 255 1.27 -3.00 17.95
CA GLN A 255 1.83 -3.73 16.81
C GLN A 255 0.79 -3.91 15.72
N HIS A 256 1.02 -3.23 14.61
CA HIS A 256 0.22 -3.35 13.40
C HIS A 256 1.08 -3.10 12.17
N GLY A 257 0.56 -3.48 11.02
CA GLY A 257 1.18 -3.17 9.74
C GLY A 257 0.55 -3.97 8.62
N TYR A 258 0.88 -3.60 7.39
CA TYR A 258 0.48 -4.35 6.22
C TYR A 258 1.68 -4.68 5.35
N ILE A 259 1.43 -5.63 4.45
CA ILE A 259 2.32 -5.99 3.36
C ILE A 259 1.48 -6.37 2.14
N TYR A 260 1.92 -5.97 0.95
CA TYR A 260 1.25 -6.33 -0.30
C TYR A 260 2.06 -7.37 -1.07
N PHE A 261 1.55 -8.58 -1.26
CA PHE A 261 2.16 -9.64 -2.08
C PHE A 261 1.19 -10.05 -3.20
N GLY A 262 1.31 -9.45 -4.38
CA GLY A 262 0.36 -9.67 -5.48
C GLY A 262 0.91 -9.29 -6.85
N SER A 263 0.06 -9.31 -7.88
CA SER A 263 0.42 -8.93 -9.26
C SER A 263 0.35 -7.42 -9.53
N GLY A 264 -0.20 -6.64 -8.60
CA GLY A 264 -0.49 -5.22 -8.81
C GLY A 264 -1.79 -4.96 -9.58
N GLU A 265 -2.64 -5.98 -9.74
CA GLU A 265 -3.90 -5.86 -10.48
C GLU A 265 -5.09 -5.66 -9.54
N LYS A 266 -5.95 -4.69 -9.88
CA LYS A 266 -7.21 -4.43 -9.17
C LYS A 266 -8.27 -5.45 -9.60
N ASN A 267 -9.00 -6.01 -8.65
CA ASN A 267 -10.11 -6.92 -8.91
C ASN A 267 -11.37 -6.13 -9.28
N LEU A 268 -11.52 -5.78 -10.56
CA LEU A 268 -12.70 -5.05 -11.05
C LEU A 268 -13.98 -5.90 -11.06
N ASP A 269 -13.83 -7.22 -11.01
CA ASP A 269 -14.96 -8.16 -11.03
C ASP A 269 -15.54 -8.41 -9.63
N LEU A 270 -14.94 -7.84 -8.59
CA LEU A 270 -15.38 -8.01 -7.20
C LEU A 270 -16.89 -7.79 -6.98
N PRO A 271 -17.55 -6.77 -7.57
CA PRO A 271 -19.00 -6.60 -7.41
C PRO A 271 -19.85 -7.77 -7.91
N PHE A 272 -19.33 -8.61 -8.81
CA PHE A 272 -20.01 -9.79 -9.33
C PHE A 272 -19.64 -11.07 -8.56
N MET A 273 -18.63 -11.00 -7.67
CA MET A 273 -18.16 -12.12 -6.85
C MET A 273 -18.73 -12.13 -5.42
N LEU A 274 -19.30 -11.01 -4.97
CA LEU A 274 -19.85 -10.79 -3.63
C LEU A 274 -21.29 -11.24 -3.48
#